data_AF-A0A816IE15-F1
#
_entry.id   AF-A0A816IE15-F1
#
_cell.length_a   1.000
_cell.length_b   1.000
_cell.length_c   1.000
_cell.angle_alpha   90.00
_cell.angle_beta   90.00
_cell.angle_gamma   90.00
#
_symmetry.space_group_name_H-M   'P 1'
#
loop_
_entity.id
_entity.type
_entity.pdbx_description
1 polymer ?
#
loop_
_entity_poly.entity_id
_entity_poly.type
_entity_poly.pdbx_seq_one_letter_code
_entity_poly.pdbx_strand_id
1 'polypeptide(L)'
;MRVLIEAVRASGLSTISSTLDECINRRGKHDKEITNEMEAVAAAYDIFNNVAQPNRNYINEDDLLRFMIKEEVVDLVLPLIEGTETGKITRKAFIEWVSEALGHSLDDTKTAVKQVDKLIAGVLTIITFIIWLILLDIASTKFLLVFSSQFVGLAFMIGSTCKNIFESFVFVFVFVFVMHPYDVGDRCVVDGVMKSRHGRFYRTLSIAFSTPAAKIATFKKRIGEYLVKNPHHWYPKPMLMVKVIENVNKLKMNLLVQHTINFQNFGEKNLRRTKLFIAIKRVLEELQIDYTLLPQDVHLTSHK
;
A
#
# COMPACT_ATOMS: atom_id res chain seq x y z
N MET A 1 -7.81 -31.92 8.83
CA MET A 1 -6.98 -31.43 9.96
C MET A 1 -7.19 -32.23 11.24
N ARG A 2 -8.42 -32.64 11.62
CA ARG A 2 -8.69 -33.45 12.83
C ARG A 2 -8.06 -34.86 12.83
N VAL A 3 -7.98 -35.53 11.68
CA VAL A 3 -7.42 -36.90 11.56
C VAL A 3 -5.90 -36.94 11.83
N LEU A 4 -5.17 -35.88 11.46
CA LEU A 4 -3.73 -35.74 11.74
C LEU A 4 -3.45 -35.52 13.23
N ILE A 5 -4.38 -34.88 13.94
CA ILE A 5 -4.26 -34.58 15.38
C ILE A 5 -4.47 -35.85 16.21
N GLU A 6 -5.40 -36.73 15.83
CA GLU A 6 -5.57 -38.01 16.52
C GLU A 6 -4.44 -39.02 16.27
N ALA A 7 -3.91 -39.07 15.04
CA ALA A 7 -2.78 -39.94 14.71
C ALA A 7 -1.50 -39.61 15.50
N VAL A 8 -1.28 -38.32 15.80
CA VAL A 8 -0.14 -37.85 16.61
C VAL A 8 -0.39 -38.06 18.11
N ARG A 9 -1.64 -38.02 18.57
CA ARG A 9 -2.00 -38.26 19.98
C ARG A 9 -1.88 -39.73 20.38
N ALA A 10 -2.14 -40.65 19.45
CA ALA A 10 -1.98 -42.09 19.66
C ALA A 10 -0.50 -42.54 19.67
N SER A 11 0.40 -41.76 19.06
CA SER A 11 1.84 -42.05 18.97
C SER A 11 2.61 -41.43 20.14
N GLY A 12 2.29 -41.83 21.37
CA GLY A 12 3.22 -41.89 22.51
C GLY A 12 4.19 -40.73 22.78
N LEU A 13 3.89 -39.49 22.41
CA LEU A 13 4.75 -38.32 22.57
C LEU A 13 4.20 -37.36 23.65
N SER A 14 4.02 -37.87 24.87
CA SER A 14 3.51 -37.10 26.01
C SER A 14 4.36 -35.86 26.34
N THR A 15 5.65 -35.86 25.99
CA THR A 15 6.58 -34.75 26.25
C THR A 15 6.47 -33.60 25.23
N ILE A 16 5.93 -33.86 24.03
CA ILE A 16 5.66 -32.81 23.04
C ILE A 16 4.26 -32.22 23.24
N SER A 17 3.33 -32.97 23.85
CA SER A 17 1.98 -32.46 24.11
C SER A 17 1.97 -31.22 25.00
N SER A 18 2.84 -31.14 26.02
CA SER A 18 2.93 -29.97 26.91
C SER A 18 3.57 -28.76 26.23
N THR A 19 4.62 -28.97 25.42
CA THR A 19 5.29 -27.90 24.66
C THR A 19 4.45 -27.43 23.48
N LEU A 20 3.62 -28.30 22.90
CA LEU A 20 2.66 -27.96 21.86
C LEU A 20 1.43 -27.23 22.44
N ASP A 21 0.94 -27.62 23.63
CA ASP A 21 -0.09 -26.85 24.36
C ASP A 21 0.42 -25.46 24.74
N GLU A 22 1.70 -25.32 25.12
CA GLU A 22 2.32 -24.02 25.37
C GLU A 22 2.42 -23.18 24.08
N CYS A 23 2.78 -23.81 22.95
CA CYS A 23 2.82 -23.16 21.64
C CYS A 23 1.42 -22.74 21.15
N ILE A 24 0.39 -23.53 21.42
CA ILE A 24 -1.00 -23.24 21.04
C ILE A 24 -1.58 -22.14 21.93
N ASN A 25 -1.30 -22.15 23.24
CA ASN A 25 -1.67 -21.07 24.15
C ASN A 25 -1.01 -19.73 23.80
N ARG A 26 0.25 -19.74 23.33
CA ARG A 26 0.89 -18.52 22.80
C ARG A 26 0.23 -18.01 21.51
N ARG A 27 -0.20 -18.91 20.63
CA ARG A 27 -0.81 -18.55 19.35
C ARG A 27 -2.26 -18.04 19.51
N GLY A 28 -2.96 -18.46 20.56
CA GLY A 28 -4.32 -17.99 20.89
C GLY A 28 -4.41 -16.55 21.42
N LYS A 29 -3.28 -15.86 21.61
CA LYS A 29 -3.23 -14.49 22.17
C LYS A 29 -3.04 -13.39 21.12
N HIS A 30 -2.88 -13.75 19.84
CA HIS A 30 -2.41 -12.81 18.80
C HIS A 30 -3.47 -11.86 18.22
N ASP A 31 -4.75 -12.05 18.54
CA ASP A 31 -5.85 -11.19 18.05
C ASP A 31 -6.57 -10.47 19.20
N LYS A 32 -5.85 -10.05 20.24
CA LYS A 32 -6.41 -9.14 21.25
C LYS A 32 -6.30 -7.71 20.75
N GLU A 33 -7.45 -7.11 20.47
CA GLU A 33 -7.56 -5.69 20.15
C GLU A 33 -7.02 -4.87 21.32
N ILE A 34 -6.10 -3.94 21.04
CA ILE A 34 -5.45 -3.12 22.07
C ILE A 34 -6.43 -2.00 22.41
N THR A 35 -7.04 -2.07 23.60
CA THR A 35 -8.07 -1.10 24.01
C THR A 35 -7.55 -0.10 25.05
N ASN A 36 -6.48 -0.48 25.75
CA ASN A 36 -5.94 0.30 26.87
C ASN A 36 -4.45 0.60 26.70
N GLU A 37 -4.01 1.70 27.33
CA GLU A 37 -2.62 2.17 27.29
C GLU A 37 -1.67 1.15 27.94
N MET A 38 -2.10 0.48 29.03
CA MET A 38 -1.32 -0.61 29.63
C MET A 38 -1.14 -1.82 28.70
N GLU A 39 -2.12 -2.09 27.83
CA GLU A 39 -2.03 -3.16 26.82
C GLU A 39 -1.11 -2.76 25.67
N ALA A 40 -1.09 -1.47 25.31
CA ALA A 40 -0.15 -0.90 24.35
C ALA A 40 1.31 -1.05 24.82
N VAL A 41 1.58 -0.76 26.10
CA VAL A 41 2.91 -0.97 26.72
C VAL A 41 3.31 -2.46 26.70
N ALA A 42 2.39 -3.37 27.01
CA ALA A 42 2.65 -4.80 26.97
C ALA A 42 2.94 -5.29 25.54
N ALA A 43 2.17 -4.81 24.56
CA ALA A 43 2.40 -5.10 23.14
C ALA A 43 3.76 -4.57 22.68
N ALA A 44 4.15 -3.35 23.08
CA ALA A 44 5.47 -2.79 22.80
C ALA A 44 6.60 -3.65 23.37
N TYR A 45 6.41 -4.20 24.57
CA TYR A 45 7.36 -5.12 25.20
C TYR A 45 7.50 -6.44 24.42
N ASP A 46 6.38 -7.02 23.98
CA ASP A 46 6.35 -8.24 23.19
C ASP A 46 6.99 -8.03 21.79
N ILE A 47 6.71 -6.90 21.15
CA ILE A 47 7.33 -6.50 19.88
C ILE A 47 8.86 -6.36 20.07
N PHE A 48 9.31 -5.68 21.13
CA PHE A 48 10.74 -5.53 21.40
C PHE A 48 11.44 -6.89 21.52
N ASN A 49 10.85 -7.84 22.26
CA ASN A 49 11.43 -9.17 22.44
C ASN A 49 11.45 -10.01 21.16
N ASN A 50 10.53 -9.75 20.23
CA ASN A 50 10.48 -10.42 18.93
C ASN A 50 11.49 -9.85 17.93
N VAL A 51 11.78 -8.55 18.03
CA VAL A 51 12.73 -7.85 17.15
C VAL A 51 14.17 -7.99 17.64
N ALA A 52 14.40 -7.89 18.96
CA ALA A 52 15.74 -8.01 19.54
C ALA A 52 16.23 -9.47 19.52
N GLN A 53 17.54 -9.66 19.34
CA GLN A 53 18.15 -10.99 19.45
C GLN A 53 18.05 -11.52 20.90
N PRO A 54 17.99 -12.85 21.10
CA PRO A 54 17.93 -13.46 22.44
C PRO A 54 19.08 -12.94 23.32
N ASN A 55 18.76 -12.54 24.57
CA ASN A 55 19.69 -11.96 25.55
C ASN A 55 20.29 -10.57 25.21
N ARG A 56 19.72 -9.80 24.28
CA ARG A 56 20.11 -8.39 24.07
C ARG A 56 19.07 -7.42 24.62
N ASN A 57 19.54 -6.35 25.25
CA ASN A 57 18.72 -5.26 25.81
C ASN A 57 18.62 -4.04 24.88
N TYR A 58 19.08 -4.16 23.64
CA TYR A 58 19.06 -3.12 22.62
C TYR A 58 18.77 -3.72 21.25
N ILE A 59 18.16 -2.93 20.37
CA ILE A 59 17.89 -3.25 18.97
C ILE A 59 18.90 -2.51 18.10
N ASN A 60 19.55 -3.22 17.18
CA ASN A 60 20.38 -2.62 16.14
C ASN A 60 19.56 -2.39 14.87
N GLU A 61 20.06 -1.51 13.99
CA GLU A 61 19.47 -1.28 12.68
C GLU A 61 19.29 -2.57 11.88
N ASP A 62 20.31 -3.44 11.87
CA ASP A 62 20.28 -4.74 11.18
C ASP A 62 19.17 -5.68 11.68
N ASP A 63 18.73 -5.53 12.92
CA ASP A 63 17.64 -6.34 13.49
C ASP A 63 16.27 -5.81 13.02
N LEU A 64 16.12 -4.50 12.83
CA LEU A 64 14.92 -3.86 12.25
C LEU A 64 14.81 -4.11 10.73
N LEU A 65 15.93 -4.13 10.02
CA LEU A 65 15.99 -4.38 8.57
C LEU A 65 15.51 -5.79 8.17
N ARG A 66 15.36 -6.71 9.13
CA ARG A 66 14.76 -8.03 8.89
C ARG A 66 13.24 -7.95 8.72
N PHE A 67 12.62 -6.95 9.32
CA PHE A 67 11.17 -6.79 9.35
C PHE A 67 10.68 -5.58 8.54
N MET A 68 11.52 -4.56 8.35
CA MET A 68 11.19 -3.33 7.65
C MET A 68 12.17 -3.01 6.51
N ILE A 69 11.72 -2.22 5.53
CA ILE A 69 12.51 -1.84 4.37
C ILE A 69 13.58 -0.82 4.79
N LYS A 70 14.79 -0.93 4.23
CA LYS A 70 15.94 -0.08 4.63
C LYS A 70 15.68 1.42 4.55
N GLU A 71 14.95 1.85 3.53
CA GLU A 71 14.56 3.25 3.32
C GLU A 71 13.60 3.71 4.44
N GLU A 72 12.68 2.85 4.89
CA GLU A 72 11.73 3.17 5.98
C GLU A 72 12.39 3.22 7.36
N VAL A 73 13.33 2.31 7.63
CA VAL A 73 14.04 2.29 8.93
C VAL A 73 14.89 3.54 9.12
N VAL A 74 15.60 3.96 8.06
CA VAL A 74 16.58 5.06 8.12
C VAL A 74 15.91 6.43 8.05
N ASP A 75 14.90 6.60 7.20
CA ASP A 75 14.32 7.93 6.95
C ASP A 75 13.12 8.24 7.86
N LEU A 76 12.43 7.22 8.39
CA LEU A 76 11.20 7.41 9.19
C LEU A 76 11.37 6.97 10.64
N VAL A 77 11.88 5.78 10.90
CA VAL A 77 11.83 5.20 12.26
C VAL A 77 12.98 5.68 13.16
N LEU A 78 14.21 5.67 12.64
CA LEU A 78 15.40 6.05 13.43
C LEU A 78 15.43 7.52 13.88
N PRO A 79 14.97 8.52 13.09
CA PRO A 79 14.89 9.91 13.53
C PRO A 79 13.79 10.18 14.58
N LEU A 80 12.76 9.33 14.65
CA LEU A 80 11.62 9.48 15.56
C LEU A 80 11.87 8.92 16.97
N ILE A 81 12.92 8.12 17.15
CA ILE A 81 13.26 7.51 18.44
C ILE A 81 14.36 8.34 19.11
N GLU A 82 14.02 9.07 20.18
CA GLU A 82 14.99 9.86 20.94
C GLU A 82 16.06 8.94 21.58
N GLY A 83 17.35 9.27 21.37
CA GLY A 83 18.50 8.57 21.98
C GLY A 83 19.40 7.75 21.02
N THR A 84 19.32 7.97 19.70
CA THR A 84 20.06 7.21 18.68
C THR A 84 21.47 7.74 18.37
N GLU A 85 22.15 8.42 19.30
CA GLU A 85 23.51 8.94 19.06
C GLU A 85 24.58 7.85 18.82
N THR A 86 24.24 6.57 19.08
CA THR A 86 25.13 5.41 18.92
C THR A 86 24.61 4.34 17.96
N GLY A 87 23.51 4.59 17.23
CA GLY A 87 22.88 3.60 16.32
C GLY A 87 22.23 2.40 17.04
N LYS A 88 22.03 2.51 18.35
CA LYS A 88 21.43 1.46 19.20
C LYS A 88 20.17 2.00 19.84
N ILE A 89 19.06 1.28 19.69
CA ILE A 89 17.79 1.61 20.32
C ILE A 89 17.69 0.84 21.64
N THR A 90 17.62 1.54 22.77
CA THR A 90 17.46 0.91 24.08
C THR A 90 16.02 0.41 24.27
N ARG A 91 15.84 -0.64 25.08
CA ARG A 91 14.51 -1.17 25.43
C ARG A 91 13.55 -0.09 25.93
N LYS A 92 14.03 0.81 26.79
CA LYS A 92 13.20 1.88 27.36
C LYS A 92 12.73 2.85 26.27
N ALA A 93 13.66 3.37 25.45
CA ALA A 93 13.34 4.30 24.39
C ALA A 93 12.38 3.69 23.35
N PHE A 94 12.56 2.41 23.00
CA PHE A 94 11.63 1.73 22.08
C PHE A 94 10.22 1.59 22.65
N ILE A 95 10.10 1.16 23.92
CA ILE A 95 8.80 0.97 24.56
C ILE A 95 8.09 2.32 24.72
N GLU A 96 8.82 3.36 25.11
CA GLU A 96 8.29 4.72 25.27
C GLU A 96 7.78 5.26 23.93
N TRP A 97 8.59 5.15 22.86
CA TRP A 97 8.19 5.56 21.51
C TRP A 97 6.97 4.79 20.98
N VAL A 98 6.96 3.45 21.07
CA VAL A 98 5.81 2.64 20.60
C VAL A 98 4.57 2.92 21.43
N SER A 99 4.71 3.05 22.76
CA SER A 99 3.59 3.32 23.66
C SER A 99 3.00 4.71 23.41
N GLU A 100 3.82 5.71 23.13
CA GLU A 100 3.37 7.07 22.83
C GLU A 100 2.66 7.12 21.46
N ALA A 101 3.26 6.53 20.42
CA ALA A 101 2.67 6.48 19.09
C ALA A 101 1.32 5.71 19.06
N LEU A 102 1.27 4.58 19.77
CA LEU A 102 0.06 3.77 19.87
C LEU A 102 -0.97 4.40 20.82
N GLY A 103 -0.51 5.03 21.90
CA GLY A 103 -1.34 5.81 22.82
C GLY A 103 -2.05 6.96 22.12
N HIS A 104 -1.33 7.73 21.30
CA HIS A 104 -1.89 8.81 20.48
C HIS A 104 -2.98 8.29 19.53
N SER A 105 -2.72 7.18 18.84
CA SER A 105 -3.68 6.58 17.90
C SER A 105 -4.97 6.09 18.60
N LEU A 106 -4.82 5.52 19.80
CA LEU A 106 -5.95 5.09 20.61
C LEU A 106 -6.74 6.28 21.19
N ASP A 107 -6.06 7.36 21.59
CA ASP A 107 -6.71 8.56 22.10
C ASP A 107 -7.45 9.33 21.01
N ASP A 108 -6.89 9.43 19.80
CA ASP A 108 -7.56 10.04 18.65
C ASP A 108 -8.86 9.31 18.32
N THR A 109 -8.85 7.97 18.34
CA THR A 109 -10.03 7.14 18.12
C THR A 109 -11.05 7.32 19.25
N LYS A 110 -10.61 7.31 20.52
CA LYS A 110 -11.48 7.52 21.68
C LYS A 110 -12.11 8.91 21.69
N THR A 111 -11.37 9.93 21.28
CA THR A 111 -11.84 11.31 21.21
C THR A 111 -12.85 11.51 20.10
N ALA A 112 -12.61 10.95 18.91
CA ALA A 112 -13.58 10.96 17.81
C ALA A 112 -14.89 10.25 18.22
N VAL A 113 -14.80 9.08 18.87
CA VAL A 113 -15.97 8.35 19.38
C VAL A 113 -16.72 9.16 20.44
N LYS A 114 -16.02 9.79 21.40
CA LYS A 114 -16.65 10.67 22.41
C LYS A 114 -17.37 11.86 21.79
N GLN A 115 -16.82 12.45 20.72
CA GLN A 115 -17.48 13.55 20.02
C GLN A 115 -18.77 13.10 19.34
N VAL A 116 -18.75 11.93 18.69
CA VAL A 116 -19.93 11.33 18.08
C VAL A 116 -20.99 10.99 19.13
N ASP A 117 -20.59 10.38 20.25
CA ASP A 117 -21.49 10.07 21.36
C ASP A 117 -22.15 11.34 21.93
N LYS A 118 -21.38 12.42 22.08
CA LYS A 118 -21.91 13.73 22.50
C LYS A 118 -22.93 14.30 21.50
N LEU A 119 -22.69 14.14 20.19
CA LEU A 119 -23.66 14.56 19.16
C LEU A 119 -24.94 13.72 19.22
N ILE A 120 -24.81 12.40 19.34
CA ILE A 120 -25.96 11.47 19.44
C ILE A 120 -26.78 11.79 20.70
N ALA A 121 -26.13 11.96 21.85
CA ALA A 121 -26.79 12.33 23.10
C ALA A 121 -27.52 13.68 22.98
N GLY A 122 -26.92 14.66 22.29
CA GLY A 122 -27.58 15.94 21.99
C GLY A 122 -28.86 15.77 21.17
N VAL A 123 -28.81 14.99 20.09
CA VAL A 123 -29.98 14.70 19.25
C VAL A 123 -31.08 13.96 20.04
N LEU A 124 -30.71 12.94 20.82
CA LEU A 124 -31.65 12.18 21.66
C LEU A 124 -32.30 13.06 22.74
N THR A 125 -31.56 14.00 23.32
CA THR A 125 -32.09 14.96 24.29
C THR A 125 -33.13 15.88 23.66
N ILE A 126 -32.88 16.36 22.43
CA ILE A 126 -33.84 17.18 21.68
C ILE A 126 -35.12 16.39 21.37
N ILE A 127 -34.98 15.14 20.90
CA ILE A 127 -36.14 14.27 20.61
C ILE A 127 -36.96 14.02 21.88
N THR A 128 -36.29 13.70 22.99
CA THR A 128 -36.95 13.46 24.27
C THR A 128 -37.69 14.71 24.78
N PHE A 129 -37.09 15.90 24.60
CA PHE A 129 -37.72 17.16 24.92
C PHE A 129 -38.97 17.44 24.06
N ILE A 130 -38.92 17.15 22.76
CA ILE A 130 -40.08 17.26 21.87
C ILE A 130 -41.22 16.32 22.32
N ILE A 131 -40.90 15.08 22.67
CA ILE A 131 -41.89 14.11 23.18
C ILE A 131 -42.50 14.60 24.49
N TRP A 132 -41.69 15.16 25.39
CA TRP A 132 -42.16 15.73 26.65
C TRP A 132 -43.10 16.93 26.44
N LEU A 133 -42.80 17.81 25.49
CA LEU A 133 -43.68 18.94 25.13
C LEU A 133 -45.03 18.50 24.58
N ILE A 134 -45.07 17.40 23.82
CA ILE A 134 -46.31 16.82 23.29
C ILE A 134 -47.15 16.24 24.44
N LEU A 135 -46.52 15.54 25.38
CA LEU A 135 -47.21 14.93 26.53
C LEU A 135 -47.84 15.95 27.48
N LEU A 136 -47.27 17.14 27.61
CA LEU A 136 -47.78 18.20 28.48
C LEU A 136 -48.94 19.00 27.88
N ASP A 137 -49.40 18.68 26.67
CA ASP A 137 -50.44 19.41 25.91
C ASP A 137 -50.18 20.93 25.76
N ILE A 138 -48.95 21.36 26.07
CA ILE A 138 -48.42 22.71 25.82
C ILE A 138 -48.12 22.90 24.33
N ALA A 139 -47.94 21.80 23.60
CA ALA A 139 -47.76 21.76 22.16
C ALA A 139 -49.06 22.11 21.41
N SER A 140 -49.45 23.39 21.47
CA SER A 140 -50.49 23.95 20.62
C SER A 140 -50.20 23.64 19.14
N THR A 141 -51.24 23.36 18.36
CA THR A 141 -51.15 23.08 16.90
C THR A 141 -50.30 24.11 16.13
N LYS A 142 -50.29 25.36 16.60
CA LYS A 142 -49.47 26.46 16.05
C LYS A 142 -47.97 26.26 16.24
N PHE A 143 -47.52 25.73 17.38
CA PHE A 143 -46.09 25.46 17.63
C PHE A 143 -45.60 24.31 16.75
N LEU A 144 -46.39 23.24 16.62
CA LEU A 144 -46.05 22.09 15.79
C LEU A 144 -45.94 22.47 14.30
N LEU A 145 -46.84 23.33 13.83
CA LEU A 145 -46.82 23.86 12.46
C LEU A 145 -45.53 24.65 12.17
N VAL A 146 -45.11 25.54 13.08
CA VAL A 146 -43.89 26.34 12.90
C VAL A 146 -42.65 25.43 12.88
N PHE A 147 -42.54 24.47 13.79
CA PHE A 147 -41.43 23.51 13.78
C PHE A 147 -41.42 22.66 12.51
N SER A 148 -42.57 22.16 12.06
CA SER A 148 -42.64 21.35 10.83
C SER A 148 -42.12 22.09 9.60
N SER A 149 -42.38 23.41 9.50
CA SER A 149 -41.92 24.21 8.35
C SER A 149 -40.39 24.28 8.25
N GLN A 150 -39.70 24.34 9.39
CA GLN A 150 -38.23 24.36 9.45
C GLN A 150 -37.63 23.00 9.10
N PHE A 151 -38.29 21.91 9.51
CA PHE A 151 -37.88 20.55 9.16
C PHE A 151 -38.00 20.26 7.66
N VAL A 152 -39.01 20.82 6.97
CA VAL A 152 -39.13 20.67 5.51
C VAL A 152 -37.94 21.29 4.79
N GLY A 153 -37.52 22.50 5.19
CA GLY A 153 -36.34 23.16 4.61
C GLY A 153 -35.04 22.37 4.84
N LEU A 154 -34.87 21.84 6.05
CA LEU A 154 -33.72 21.00 6.39
C LEU A 154 -33.73 19.67 5.63
N ALA A 155 -34.89 19.03 5.49
CA ALA A 155 -35.05 17.78 4.74
C ALA A 155 -34.69 17.95 3.26
N PHE A 156 -34.97 19.12 2.66
CA PHE A 156 -34.60 19.40 1.28
C PHE A 156 -33.08 19.52 1.10
N MET A 157 -32.39 20.19 2.02
CA MET A 157 -30.92 20.29 1.99
C MET A 157 -30.23 18.96 2.29
N ILE A 158 -30.78 18.16 3.20
CA ILE A 158 -30.23 16.86 3.59
C ILE A 158 -30.58 15.76 2.58
N GLY A 159 -31.68 15.90 1.83
CA GLY A 159 -32.18 14.86 0.93
C GLY A 159 -31.18 14.42 -0.15
N SER A 160 -30.44 15.38 -0.73
CA SER A 160 -29.38 15.07 -1.69
C SER A 160 -28.22 14.31 -1.04
N THR A 161 -27.82 14.70 0.17
CA THR A 161 -26.78 14.04 0.96
C THR A 161 -27.19 12.62 1.36
N CYS A 162 -28.41 12.43 1.86
CA CYS A 162 -28.94 11.10 2.20
C CYS A 162 -29.04 10.18 0.98
N LYS A 163 -29.45 10.71 -0.18
CA LYS A 163 -29.48 9.95 -1.43
C LYS A 163 -28.07 9.48 -1.81
N ASN A 164 -27.09 10.37 -1.79
CA ASN A 164 -25.70 10.03 -2.12
C ASN A 164 -25.10 9.01 -1.13
N ILE A 165 -25.38 9.16 0.17
CA ILE A 165 -24.94 8.21 1.20
C ILE A 165 -25.58 6.84 0.97
N PHE A 166 -26.88 6.79 0.69
CA PHE A 166 -27.60 5.54 0.44
C PHE A 166 -27.11 4.85 -0.83
N GLU A 167 -26.97 5.58 -1.94
CA GLU A 167 -26.41 5.05 -3.19
C GLU A 167 -24.98 4.53 -2.99
N SER A 168 -24.16 5.25 -2.22
CA SER A 168 -22.80 4.81 -1.88
C SER A 168 -22.81 3.56 -1.01
N PHE A 169 -23.69 3.48 -0.01
CA PHE A 169 -23.80 2.32 0.87
C PHE A 169 -24.32 1.11 0.10
N VAL A 170 -25.34 1.26 -0.72
CA VAL A 170 -25.86 0.19 -1.58
C VAL A 170 -24.79 -0.23 -2.58
N PHE A 171 -24.07 0.70 -3.20
CA PHE A 171 -22.98 0.37 -4.10
C PHE A 171 -21.89 -0.40 -3.37
N VAL A 172 -21.35 0.11 -2.26
CA VAL A 172 -20.31 -0.58 -1.49
C VAL A 172 -20.81 -1.93 -0.98
N PHE A 173 -21.96 -1.99 -0.32
CA PHE A 173 -22.47 -3.21 0.27
C PHE A 173 -22.86 -4.25 -0.79
N VAL A 174 -23.69 -3.86 -1.76
CA VAL A 174 -24.22 -4.80 -2.77
C VAL A 174 -23.17 -5.13 -3.83
N PHE A 175 -22.43 -4.16 -4.36
CA PHE A 175 -21.39 -4.47 -5.34
C PHE A 175 -20.16 -5.08 -4.68
N VAL A 176 -19.62 -4.48 -3.62
CA VAL A 176 -18.33 -4.92 -3.09
C VAL A 176 -18.43 -6.14 -2.20
N PHE A 177 -19.53 -6.38 -1.45
CA PHE A 177 -19.61 -7.53 -0.54
C PHE A 177 -20.52 -8.66 -1.01
N VAL A 178 -21.61 -8.36 -1.73
CA VAL A 178 -22.60 -9.40 -2.14
C VAL A 178 -22.33 -9.93 -3.54
N MET A 179 -22.23 -9.03 -4.52
CA MET A 179 -22.15 -9.42 -5.94
C MET A 179 -20.73 -9.63 -6.45
N HIS A 180 -19.70 -9.22 -5.68
CA HIS A 180 -18.27 -9.27 -6.04
C HIS A 180 -18.02 -9.26 -7.56
N PRO A 181 -18.41 -8.20 -8.30
CA PRO A 181 -18.23 -8.16 -9.74
C PRO A 181 -16.75 -8.09 -10.13
N TYR A 182 -15.89 -7.67 -9.18
CA TYR A 182 -14.45 -7.63 -9.30
C TYR A 182 -13.82 -8.02 -7.97
N ASP A 183 -12.87 -8.95 -7.99
CA ASP A 183 -12.01 -9.30 -6.86
C ASP A 183 -10.64 -8.59 -6.97
N VAL A 184 -9.85 -8.61 -5.90
CA VAL A 184 -8.51 -8.00 -5.80
C VAL A 184 -7.53 -8.71 -6.75
N GLY A 185 -7.58 -8.34 -8.03
CA GLY A 185 -6.74 -8.91 -9.07
C GLY A 185 -7.39 -9.06 -10.44
N ASP A 186 -8.67 -8.75 -10.58
CA ASP A 186 -9.37 -8.84 -11.86
C ASP A 186 -8.94 -7.77 -12.86
N ARG A 187 -9.05 -8.13 -14.16
CA ARG A 187 -8.67 -7.26 -15.27
C ARG A 187 -9.89 -6.46 -15.73
N CYS A 188 -9.98 -5.21 -15.29
CA CYS A 188 -11.04 -4.32 -15.75
C CYS A 188 -10.56 -3.54 -16.99
N VAL A 189 -11.39 -3.48 -18.03
CA VAL A 189 -11.21 -2.55 -19.16
C VAL A 189 -12.04 -1.32 -18.85
N VAL A 190 -11.37 -0.21 -18.56
CA VAL A 190 -12.02 1.09 -18.36
C VAL A 190 -11.68 1.94 -19.59
N ASP A 191 -12.70 2.46 -20.27
CA ASP A 191 -12.57 3.32 -21.45
C ASP A 191 -11.74 2.73 -22.61
N GLY A 192 -11.93 1.43 -22.88
CA GLY A 192 -11.25 0.74 -23.98
C GLY A 192 -9.78 0.42 -23.75
N VAL A 193 -9.22 0.73 -22.57
CA VAL A 193 -7.82 0.43 -22.23
C VAL A 193 -7.74 -0.75 -21.25
N MET A 194 -7.12 -1.85 -21.69
CA MET A 194 -6.81 -3.01 -20.82
C MET A 194 -5.74 -2.67 -19.79
N LYS A 195 -6.13 -2.48 -18.53
CA LYS A 195 -5.21 -2.46 -17.38
C LYS A 195 -4.92 -3.91 -16.95
N SER A 196 -3.80 -4.47 -17.42
CA SER A 196 -3.39 -5.86 -17.14
C SER A 196 -2.35 -5.96 -16.03
N ARG A 197 -2.47 -7.00 -15.20
CA ARG A 197 -1.61 -7.37 -14.06
C ARG A 197 -0.23 -7.90 -14.45
N HIS A 198 -0.01 -8.35 -15.69
CA HIS A 198 1.35 -8.60 -16.15
C HIS A 198 2.01 -7.26 -16.35
N GLY A 199 3.06 -6.98 -15.55
CA GLY A 199 3.88 -5.79 -15.71
C GLY A 199 4.47 -5.76 -17.11
N ARG A 200 3.71 -5.25 -18.07
CA ARG A 200 4.21 -4.89 -19.38
C ARG A 200 5.06 -3.67 -19.15
N PHE A 201 6.36 -3.92 -19.15
CA PHE A 201 7.34 -2.89 -19.04
C PHE A 201 7.51 -2.25 -20.41
N TYR A 202 7.07 -1.00 -20.52
CA TYR A 202 7.28 -0.17 -21.69
C TYR A 202 8.47 0.76 -21.43
N ARG A 203 9.46 0.74 -22.32
CA ARG A 203 10.49 1.77 -22.35
C ARG A 203 10.79 2.24 -23.74
N THR A 204 10.85 3.56 -23.86
CA THR A 204 11.27 4.23 -25.08
C THR A 204 12.79 4.41 -25.03
N LEU A 205 13.48 3.86 -26.01
CA LEU A 205 14.91 4.03 -26.27
C LEU A 205 15.06 5.03 -27.42
N SER A 206 16.00 5.96 -27.31
CA SER A 206 16.36 6.88 -28.38
C SER A 206 17.73 6.49 -28.92
N ILE A 207 17.83 6.27 -30.22
CA ILE A 207 19.10 5.97 -30.90
C ILE A 207 19.29 6.92 -32.08
N ALA A 208 20.54 7.09 -32.55
CA ALA A 208 20.80 7.86 -33.75
C ALA A 208 20.10 7.25 -34.97
N PHE A 209 19.48 8.08 -35.82
CA PHE A 209 18.81 7.63 -37.05
C PHE A 209 19.79 6.96 -38.03
N SER A 210 21.07 7.34 -38.00
CA SER A 210 22.14 6.73 -38.78
C SER A 210 22.49 5.28 -38.38
N THR A 211 21.89 4.76 -37.30
CA THR A 211 22.16 3.40 -36.83
C THR A 211 21.69 2.37 -37.87
N PRO A 212 22.57 1.51 -38.41
CA PRO A 212 22.18 0.50 -39.39
C PRO A 212 21.15 -0.48 -38.85
N ALA A 213 20.16 -0.84 -39.67
CA ALA A 213 19.11 -1.79 -39.32
C ALA A 213 19.65 -3.16 -38.84
N ALA A 214 20.80 -3.59 -39.37
CA ALA A 214 21.49 -4.81 -38.94
C ALA A 214 21.89 -4.78 -37.45
N LYS A 215 22.35 -3.63 -36.94
CA LYS A 215 22.68 -3.45 -35.52
C LYS A 215 21.41 -3.52 -34.66
N ILE A 216 20.32 -2.91 -35.12
CA ILE A 216 19.01 -2.93 -34.43
C ILE A 216 18.44 -4.37 -34.37
N ALA A 217 18.56 -5.14 -35.45
CA ALA A 217 18.17 -6.55 -35.48
C ALA A 217 18.99 -7.39 -34.50
N THR A 218 20.31 -7.17 -34.46
CA THR A 218 21.22 -7.85 -33.52
C THR A 218 20.89 -7.49 -32.07
N PHE A 219 20.60 -6.22 -31.80
CA PHE A 219 20.13 -5.75 -30.49
C PHE A 219 18.86 -6.48 -30.07
N LYS A 220 17.83 -6.52 -30.93
CA LYS A 220 16.57 -7.22 -30.65
C LYS A 220 16.79 -8.70 -30.34
N LYS A 221 17.67 -9.37 -31.09
CA LYS A 221 18.02 -10.78 -30.89
C LYS A 221 18.67 -11.01 -29.52
N ARG A 222 19.70 -10.24 -29.17
CA ARG A 222 20.41 -10.37 -27.88
C ARG A 222 19.51 -10.09 -26.67
N ILE A 223 18.60 -9.13 -26.78
CA ILE A 223 17.59 -8.90 -25.72
C ILE A 223 16.63 -10.10 -25.63
N GLY A 224 16.21 -10.69 -26.75
CA GLY A 224 15.45 -11.94 -26.76
C GLY A 224 16.16 -13.08 -26.03
N GLU A 225 17.44 -13.30 -26.33
CA GLU A 225 18.27 -14.32 -25.67
C GLU A 225 18.38 -14.08 -24.16
N TYR A 226 18.54 -12.82 -23.72
CA TYR A 226 18.56 -12.47 -22.30
C TYR A 226 17.25 -12.83 -21.59
N LEU A 227 16.10 -12.61 -22.23
CA LEU A 227 14.80 -12.94 -21.65
C LEU A 227 14.59 -14.45 -21.56
N VAL A 228 14.99 -15.20 -22.59
CA VAL A 228 14.94 -16.67 -22.58
C VAL A 228 15.86 -17.26 -21.51
N LYS A 229 17.02 -16.65 -21.27
CA LYS A 229 17.95 -17.05 -20.20
C LYS A 229 17.39 -16.81 -18.79
N ASN A 230 16.40 -15.92 -18.64
CA ASN A 230 15.81 -15.55 -17.35
C ASN A 230 14.29 -15.79 -17.31
N PRO A 231 13.81 -17.03 -17.50
CA PRO A 231 12.38 -17.33 -17.62
C PRO A 231 11.61 -17.10 -16.33
N HIS A 232 12.27 -17.17 -15.17
CA HIS A 232 11.67 -16.86 -13.87
C HIS A 232 11.33 -15.36 -13.72
N HIS A 233 11.98 -14.48 -14.48
CA HIS A 233 11.78 -13.04 -14.41
C HIS A 233 10.88 -12.49 -15.51
N TRP A 234 10.94 -13.09 -16.70
CA TRP A 234 10.37 -12.54 -17.92
C TRP A 234 9.71 -13.60 -18.79
N TYR A 235 8.68 -13.20 -19.53
CA TYR A 235 8.19 -14.00 -20.65
C TYR A 235 9.12 -13.87 -21.86
N PRO A 236 9.29 -14.95 -22.66
CA PRO A 236 10.33 -15.05 -23.69
C PRO A 236 10.04 -14.26 -24.99
N LYS A 237 9.01 -13.41 -25.03
CA LYS A 237 8.59 -12.68 -26.24
C LYS A 237 8.77 -11.16 -26.08
N PRO A 238 9.95 -10.60 -26.39
CA PRO A 238 10.11 -9.15 -26.48
C PRO A 238 9.44 -8.60 -27.74
N MET A 239 8.79 -7.44 -27.62
CA MET A 239 8.36 -6.65 -28.77
C MET A 239 9.18 -5.37 -28.83
N LEU A 240 9.82 -5.13 -29.98
CA LEU A 240 10.52 -3.88 -30.28
C LEU A 240 9.82 -3.24 -31.47
N MET A 241 9.32 -2.02 -31.29
CA MET A 241 8.56 -1.28 -32.31
C MET A 241 9.15 0.13 -32.45
N VAL A 242 9.24 0.63 -33.67
CA VAL A 242 9.55 2.05 -33.91
C VAL A 242 8.33 2.88 -33.48
N LYS A 243 8.56 3.87 -32.62
CA LYS A 243 7.51 4.79 -32.15
C LYS A 243 7.40 5.99 -33.06
N VAL A 244 8.52 6.70 -33.27
CA VAL A 244 8.57 7.94 -34.05
C VAL A 244 10.01 8.24 -34.48
N ILE A 245 10.16 8.92 -35.62
CA ILE A 245 11.41 9.56 -36.03
C ILE A 245 11.29 11.03 -35.66
N GLU A 246 12.19 11.53 -34.82
CA GLU A 246 12.20 12.90 -34.33
C GLU A 246 13.35 13.65 -34.98
N ASN A 247 13.05 14.81 -35.58
CA ASN A 247 14.01 15.73 -36.21
C ASN A 247 14.96 15.05 -37.24
N VAL A 248 14.55 13.91 -37.82
CA VAL A 248 15.29 13.11 -38.81
C VAL A 248 16.65 12.58 -38.32
N ASN A 249 17.03 12.85 -37.07
CA ASN A 249 18.31 12.46 -36.48
C ASN A 249 18.14 11.47 -35.31
N LYS A 250 16.94 11.36 -34.74
CA LYS A 250 16.66 10.52 -33.57
C LYS A 250 15.55 9.53 -33.90
N LEU A 251 15.84 8.24 -33.73
CA LEU A 251 14.84 7.18 -33.81
C LEU A 251 14.41 6.78 -32.40
N LYS A 252 13.14 7.01 -32.07
CA LYS A 252 12.53 6.56 -30.81
C LYS A 252 11.89 5.19 -31.02
N MET A 253 12.33 4.20 -30.26
CA MET A 253 11.80 2.83 -30.31
C MET A 253 11.20 2.46 -28.96
N ASN A 254 10.08 1.75 -28.96
CA ASN A 254 9.49 1.16 -27.77
C ASN A 254 9.93 -0.29 -27.63
N LEU A 255 10.63 -0.59 -26.54
CA LEU A 255 10.86 -1.94 -26.06
C LEU A 255 9.75 -2.30 -25.06
N LEU A 256 9.05 -3.38 -25.37
CA LEU A 256 8.00 -3.97 -24.55
C LEU A 256 8.44 -5.37 -24.12
N VAL A 257 8.53 -5.56 -22.81
CA VAL A 257 8.81 -6.86 -22.18
C VAL A 257 7.79 -7.13 -21.09
N GLN A 258 7.50 -8.39 -20.81
CA GLN A 258 6.46 -8.79 -19.87
C GLN A 258 7.07 -9.48 -18.65
N HIS A 259 6.81 -8.93 -17.47
CA HIS A 259 7.18 -9.55 -16.20
C HIS A 259 6.31 -10.77 -15.90
N THR A 260 6.91 -11.75 -15.21
CA THR A 260 6.19 -12.90 -14.60
C THR A 260 5.53 -12.54 -13.27
N ILE A 261 5.98 -11.47 -12.61
CA ILE A 261 5.49 -11.04 -11.30
C ILE A 261 4.31 -10.08 -11.39
N ASN A 262 3.50 -10.11 -10.34
CA ASN A 262 2.38 -9.22 -10.10
C ASN A 262 2.86 -7.78 -9.76
N PHE A 263 2.02 -6.77 -10.01
CA PHE A 263 2.31 -5.36 -9.75
C PHE A 263 2.54 -5.03 -8.27
N GLN A 264 2.05 -5.86 -7.34
CA GLN A 264 2.09 -5.63 -5.90
C GLN A 264 3.50 -5.67 -5.31
N ASN A 265 4.43 -6.43 -5.92
CA ASN A 265 5.82 -6.48 -5.45
C ASN A 265 6.67 -5.41 -6.15
N PHE A 266 6.54 -4.16 -5.68
CA PHE A 266 7.18 -2.99 -6.29
C PHE A 266 8.71 -3.04 -6.21
N GLY A 267 9.27 -3.45 -5.05
CA GLY A 267 10.72 -3.53 -4.84
C GLY A 267 11.40 -4.52 -5.80
N GLU A 268 10.91 -5.76 -5.84
CA GLU A 268 11.44 -6.81 -6.72
C GLU A 268 11.29 -6.44 -8.20
N LYS A 269 10.18 -5.79 -8.58
CA LYS A 269 9.96 -5.28 -9.93
C LYS A 269 11.00 -4.24 -10.34
N ASN A 270 11.31 -3.28 -9.46
CA ASN A 270 12.34 -2.28 -9.73
C ASN A 270 13.73 -2.90 -9.83
N LEU A 271 14.06 -3.86 -8.96
CA LEU A 271 15.34 -4.58 -9.01
C LEU A 271 15.52 -5.33 -10.34
N ARG A 272 14.50 -6.06 -10.79
CA ARG A 272 14.51 -6.75 -12.09
C ARG A 272 14.64 -5.79 -13.25
N ARG A 273 13.93 -4.66 -13.19
CA ARG A 273 14.03 -3.58 -14.19
C ARG A 273 15.45 -3.02 -14.29
N THR A 274 16.10 -2.76 -13.15
CA THR A 274 17.49 -2.29 -13.10
C THR A 274 18.44 -3.29 -13.74
N LYS A 275 18.30 -4.59 -13.44
CA LYS A 275 19.11 -5.66 -14.07
C LYS A 275 18.94 -5.70 -15.59
N LEU A 276 17.70 -5.57 -16.08
CA LEU A 276 17.42 -5.50 -17.52
C LEU A 276 18.06 -4.27 -18.18
N PHE A 277 17.99 -3.11 -17.54
CA PHE A 277 18.62 -1.90 -18.09
C PHE A 277 20.13 -1.97 -18.17
N ILE A 278 20.78 -2.55 -17.17
CA ILE A 278 22.22 -2.77 -17.20
C ILE A 278 22.58 -3.71 -18.36
N ALA A 279 21.78 -4.76 -18.60
CA ALA A 279 21.97 -5.64 -19.75
C ALA A 279 21.78 -4.90 -21.08
N ILE A 280 20.74 -4.07 -21.21
CA ILE A 280 20.51 -3.23 -22.39
C ILE A 280 21.70 -2.29 -22.64
N LYS A 281 22.18 -1.59 -21.62
CA LYS A 281 23.33 -0.69 -21.70
C LYS A 281 24.56 -1.42 -22.26
N ARG A 282 24.90 -2.58 -21.71
CA ARG A 282 26.04 -3.39 -22.17
C ARG A 282 25.91 -3.77 -23.65
N VAL A 283 24.72 -4.22 -24.08
CA VAL A 283 24.50 -4.59 -25.49
C VAL A 283 24.61 -3.37 -26.41
N LEU A 284 24.12 -2.20 -25.99
CA LEU A 284 24.26 -0.97 -26.76
C LEU A 284 25.73 -0.54 -26.91
N GLU A 285 26.50 -0.62 -25.82
CA GLU A 285 27.95 -0.33 -25.81
C GLU A 285 28.73 -1.27 -26.73
N GLU A 286 28.47 -2.58 -26.65
CA GLU A 286 29.11 -3.59 -27.50
C GLU A 286 28.80 -3.39 -29.00
N LEU A 287 27.58 -2.95 -29.32
CA LEU A 287 27.17 -2.67 -30.70
C LEU A 287 27.60 -1.28 -31.17
N GLN A 288 28.25 -0.48 -30.32
CA GLN A 288 28.58 0.92 -30.57
C GLN A 288 27.35 1.70 -31.08
N ILE A 289 26.23 1.52 -30.38
CA ILE A 289 25.00 2.28 -30.63
C ILE A 289 24.98 3.42 -29.62
N ASP A 290 25.28 4.62 -30.10
CA ASP A 290 25.28 5.82 -29.28
C ASP A 290 24.17 6.78 -29.71
N TYR A 291 23.84 7.70 -28.80
CA TYR A 291 23.02 8.86 -29.08
C TYR A 291 23.72 10.12 -28.56
N THR A 292 24.39 10.82 -29.46
CA THR A 292 24.94 12.16 -29.23
C THR A 292 23.91 13.20 -29.67
N LEU A 293 23.67 14.21 -28.82
CA LEU A 293 22.91 15.39 -29.20
C LEU A 293 23.69 16.15 -30.28
N LEU A 294 22.99 16.69 -31.29
CA LEU A 294 23.64 17.56 -32.27
C LEU A 294 24.14 18.84 -31.56
N PRO A 295 25.29 19.40 -31.97
CA PRO A 295 25.67 20.75 -31.58
C PRO A 295 24.52 21.72 -31.90
N GLN A 296 24.14 22.54 -30.93
CA GLN A 296 23.08 23.52 -31.10
C GLN A 296 23.73 24.88 -31.35
N ASP A 297 23.42 25.51 -32.49
CA ASP A 297 23.87 26.86 -32.78
C ASP A 297 23.15 27.86 -31.87
N VAL A 298 23.92 28.63 -31.10
CA VAL A 298 23.41 29.66 -30.20
C VAL A 298 23.72 31.02 -30.81
N HIS A 299 22.69 31.73 -31.27
CA HIS A 299 22.81 33.13 -31.66
C HIS A 299 22.67 34.02 -30.43
N LEU A 300 23.78 34.60 -29.98
CA LEU A 300 23.78 35.58 -28.89
C LEU A 300 23.43 36.97 -29.45
N THR A 301 22.24 37.46 -29.16
CA THR A 301 21.87 38.86 -29.38
C THR A 301 22.25 39.70 -28.17
N SER A 302 23.23 40.59 -28.33
CA SER A 302 23.55 41.59 -27.32
C SER A 302 22.42 42.62 -27.24
N HIS A 303 21.68 42.63 -26.13
CA HIS A 303 20.79 43.74 -25.81
C HIS A 303 21.65 44.88 -25.25
N LYS A 304 21.70 45.99 -25.99
CA LYS A 304 22.20 47.28 -25.50
C LYS A 304 21.15 47.96 -24.63
#